data_AF-A0A914VZM8-F1
#
_entry.id   AF-A0A914VZM8-F1
#
_cell.length_a   1.000
_cell.length_b   1.000
_cell.length_c   1.000
_cell.angle_alpha   90.00
_cell.angle_beta   90.00
_cell.angle_gamma   90.00
#
_symmetry.space_group_name_H-M   'P 1'
#
loop_
_entity.id
_entity.type
_entity.pdbx_description
1 polymer ?
#
loop_
_entity_poly.entity_id
_entity_poly.type
_entity_poly.pdbx_seq_one_letter_code
_entity_poly.pdbx_strand_id
1 'polypeptide(L)'
;MARLWRCLVALLIFPVVFGDIAQYEVGDNSTVSGCLTNCALDDKDLSCWNTTLAFHERVLLLHMRNFVAVQVNIDQWHRRNSSEYNKNNTEGMQRAAAASIAAMNAHIEDQKFVTNLTVVTVVNTLIDRAKNFSNRIISWPPQVSCPIPCEYRFVTWRYLFFASLALNVALAIAVIPFICIVSRRDSHSSLINS
;
A
#
# COMPACT_ATOMS: atom_id res chain seq x y z
N MET A 1 -13.94 41.68 -20.59
CA MET A 1 -14.46 40.30 -20.54
C MET A 1 -13.43 39.21 -20.90
N ALA A 2 -12.67 39.30 -22.00
CA ALA A 2 -11.75 38.22 -22.43
C ALA A 2 -10.52 37.94 -21.50
N ARG A 3 -10.09 38.91 -20.69
CA ARG A 3 -8.95 38.73 -19.75
C ARG A 3 -9.34 38.00 -18.46
N LEU A 4 -10.57 38.18 -17.96
CA LEU A 4 -11.06 37.48 -16.75
C LEU A 4 -11.28 35.98 -17.00
N TRP A 5 -11.78 35.62 -18.19
CA TRP A 5 -11.97 34.21 -18.59
C TRP A 5 -10.65 33.44 -18.62
N ARG A 6 -9.56 34.08 -19.06
CA ARG A 6 -8.23 33.47 -19.12
C ARG A 6 -7.63 33.20 -17.74
N CYS A 7 -7.94 34.02 -16.74
CA CYS A 7 -7.50 33.79 -15.35
C CYS A 7 -8.29 32.67 -14.66
N LEU A 8 -9.59 32.53 -14.95
CA LEU A 8 -10.42 31.44 -14.42
C LEU A 8 -10.03 30.06 -14.98
N VAL A 9 -9.67 29.98 -16.26
CA VAL A 9 -9.16 28.75 -16.86
C VAL A 9 -7.77 28.39 -16.32
N ALA A 10 -6.90 29.37 -16.05
CA ALA A 10 -5.58 29.11 -15.49
C ALA A 10 -5.60 28.61 -14.03
N LEU A 11 -6.60 29.02 -13.22
CA LEU A 11 -6.76 28.58 -11.83
C LEU A 11 -7.34 27.16 -11.70
N LEU A 12 -8.03 26.67 -12.72
CA LEU A 12 -8.58 25.30 -12.75
C LEU A 12 -7.58 24.24 -13.27
N ILE A 13 -6.38 24.65 -13.72
CA ILE A 13 -5.38 23.77 -14.36
C ILE A 13 -4.13 23.54 -13.48
N PHE A 14 -4.13 23.91 -12.19
CA PHE A 14 -3.02 23.51 -11.32
C PHE A 14 -3.19 22.06 -10.85
N PRO A 15 -2.26 21.16 -11.21
CA PRO A 15 -2.48 19.72 -11.09
C PRO A 15 -2.42 19.29 -9.63
N VAL A 16 -3.26 18.31 -9.33
CA VAL A 16 -3.15 17.43 -8.16
C VAL A 16 -1.72 16.88 -8.15
N VAL A 17 -0.92 17.34 -7.20
CA VAL A 17 0.36 16.71 -6.86
C VAL A 17 0.00 15.32 -6.35
N PHE A 18 0.21 14.31 -7.20
CA PHE A 18 0.26 12.93 -6.75
C PHE A 18 1.47 12.84 -5.82
N GLY A 19 1.20 12.66 -4.53
CA GLY A 19 2.23 12.12 -3.64
C GLY A 19 2.55 10.71 -4.12
N ASP A 20 3.82 10.46 -4.42
CA ASP A 20 4.35 9.12 -4.62
C ASP A 20 4.13 8.31 -3.34
N ILE A 21 2.99 7.64 -3.26
CA ILE A 21 2.80 6.55 -2.32
C ILE A 21 3.51 5.38 -2.97
N ALA A 22 4.64 4.98 -2.38
CA ALA A 22 5.40 3.82 -2.78
C ALA A 22 4.46 2.64 -3.05
N GLN A 23 4.41 2.25 -4.32
CA GLN A 23 3.51 1.25 -4.85
C GLN A 23 3.93 -0.13 -4.32
N TYR A 24 2.92 -0.87 -3.87
CA TYR A 24 3.01 -2.26 -3.45
C TYR A 24 3.78 -3.11 -4.49
N GLU A 25 4.92 -3.69 -4.12
CA GLU A 25 5.79 -4.45 -5.03
C GLU A 25 5.33 -5.90 -5.26
N VAL A 26 4.03 -6.13 -5.45
CA VAL A 26 3.55 -7.42 -5.98
C VAL A 26 2.45 -7.15 -7.00
N GLY A 27 2.80 -7.25 -8.29
CA GLY A 27 1.83 -7.24 -9.39
C GLY A 27 1.93 -6.07 -10.38
N ASP A 28 2.92 -5.18 -10.28
CA ASP A 28 3.20 -4.24 -11.37
C ASP A 28 3.90 -4.97 -12.53
N ASN A 29 3.62 -4.57 -13.77
CA ASN A 29 4.18 -5.17 -14.99
C ASN A 29 5.73 -5.14 -15.02
N SER A 30 6.35 -4.25 -14.23
CA SER A 30 7.80 -4.18 -13.99
C SER A 30 8.34 -5.30 -13.10
N THR A 31 7.51 -5.92 -12.27
CA THR A 31 7.87 -7.07 -11.42
C THR A 31 7.79 -8.40 -12.17
N VAL A 32 7.18 -8.45 -13.36
CA VAL A 32 6.99 -9.68 -14.17
C VAL A 32 8.19 -9.97 -15.09
N SER A 33 9.16 -9.05 -15.16
CA SER A 33 10.46 -9.24 -15.85
C SER A 33 11.22 -10.42 -15.25
N GLY A 34 11.30 -11.54 -15.97
CA GLY A 34 11.99 -12.77 -15.52
C GLY A 34 11.05 -13.88 -15.05
N CYS A 35 9.73 -13.71 -15.16
CA CYS A 35 8.76 -14.78 -14.94
C CYS A 35 8.63 -15.65 -16.21
N LEU A 36 9.05 -16.92 -16.11
CA LEU A 36 8.71 -18.10 -16.95
C LEU A 36 8.30 -17.84 -18.42
N THR A 37 9.03 -17.00 -19.14
CA THR A 37 8.76 -16.77 -20.57
C THR A 37 9.78 -17.57 -21.39
N ASN A 38 9.35 -18.77 -21.80
CA ASN A 38 10.01 -19.62 -22.81
C ASN A 38 11.38 -20.25 -22.45
N CYS A 39 11.65 -20.57 -21.18
CA CYS A 39 12.86 -21.35 -20.85
C CYS A 39 12.76 -22.79 -21.34
N ALA A 40 13.75 -23.25 -22.09
CA ALA A 40 13.88 -24.64 -22.49
C ALA A 40 14.59 -25.46 -21.39
N LEU A 41 14.27 -26.75 -21.27
CA LEU A 41 14.92 -27.66 -20.32
C LEU A 41 16.39 -27.93 -20.69
N ASP A 42 16.74 -27.79 -21.96
CA ASP A 42 18.06 -28.01 -22.55
C ASP A 42 18.85 -26.70 -22.76
N ASP A 43 18.54 -25.67 -21.97
CA ASP A 43 19.24 -24.40 -21.99
C ASP A 43 20.75 -24.58 -21.72
N LYS A 44 21.58 -24.30 -22.73
CA LYS A 44 23.03 -24.58 -22.70
C LYS A 44 23.81 -23.63 -21.81
N ASP A 45 23.31 -22.40 -21.61
CA ASP A 45 24.02 -21.35 -20.86
C ASP A 45 23.39 -21.06 -19.49
N LEU A 46 22.26 -21.71 -19.16
CA LEU A 46 21.48 -21.55 -17.92
C LEU A 46 21.00 -20.12 -17.67
N SER A 47 21.12 -19.20 -18.64
CA SER A 47 20.81 -17.79 -18.46
C SER A 47 19.31 -17.58 -18.17
N CYS A 48 18.46 -18.39 -18.79
CA CYS A 48 17.01 -18.36 -18.59
C CYS A 48 16.63 -18.91 -17.21
N TRP A 49 17.25 -20.03 -16.81
CA TRP A 49 17.05 -20.65 -15.49
C TRP A 49 17.52 -19.75 -14.36
N ASN A 50 18.70 -19.15 -14.47
CA ASN A 50 19.26 -18.25 -13.46
C ASN A 50 18.36 -17.02 -13.24
N THR A 51 17.81 -16.46 -14.33
CA THR A 51 16.92 -15.29 -14.24
C THR A 51 15.60 -15.66 -13.57
N THR A 52 15.02 -16.80 -13.95
CA THR A 52 13.75 -17.29 -13.38
C THR A 52 13.90 -17.68 -11.90
N LEU A 53 15.01 -18.33 -11.55
CA LEU A 53 15.32 -18.69 -10.17
C LEU A 53 15.51 -17.44 -9.31
N ALA A 54 16.30 -16.47 -9.78
CA ALA A 54 16.52 -15.21 -9.07
C ALA A 54 15.21 -14.46 -8.82
N PHE A 55 14.25 -14.52 -9.75
CA PHE A 55 12.90 -13.97 -9.54
C PHE A 55 12.19 -14.66 -8.37
N HIS A 56 12.05 -15.98 -8.39
CA HIS A 56 11.36 -16.72 -7.33
C HIS A 56 12.06 -16.63 -5.97
N GLU A 57 13.39 -16.61 -5.93
CA GLU A 57 14.16 -16.39 -4.69
C GLU A 57 13.87 -15.03 -4.07
N ARG A 58 13.83 -13.96 -4.88
CA ARG A 58 13.49 -12.61 -4.41
C ARG A 58 12.07 -12.53 -3.88
N VAL A 59 11.11 -13.12 -4.59
CA VAL A 59 9.70 -13.16 -4.18
C VAL A 59 9.53 -13.96 -2.89
N LEU A 60 10.16 -15.14 -2.77
CA LEU A 60 10.12 -15.95 -1.56
C LEU A 60 10.72 -15.18 -0.38
N LEU A 61 11.89 -14.57 -0.55
CA LEU A 61 12.53 -13.77 0.49
C LEU A 61 11.67 -12.57 0.90
N LEU A 62 11.01 -11.91 -0.05
CA LEU A 62 10.08 -10.81 0.22
C LEU A 62 8.90 -11.29 1.08
N HIS A 63 8.26 -12.41 0.73
CA HIS A 63 7.17 -12.97 1.53
C HIS A 63 7.61 -13.38 2.93
N MET A 64 8.78 -14.00 3.08
CA MET A 64 9.35 -14.35 4.39
C MET A 64 9.63 -13.11 5.24
N ARG A 65 10.19 -12.04 4.65
CA ARG A 65 10.42 -10.75 5.32
C ARG A 65 9.11 -10.12 5.76
N ASN A 66 8.11 -10.10 4.88
CA ASN A 66 6.80 -9.54 5.17
C ASN A 66 6.11 -10.29 6.31
N PHE A 67 6.17 -11.63 6.29
CA PHE A 67 5.63 -12.46 7.36
C PHE A 67 6.25 -12.10 8.73
N VAL A 68 7.57 -12.03 8.82
CA VAL A 68 8.27 -11.66 10.06
C VAL A 68 7.91 -10.24 10.50
N ALA A 69 7.91 -9.29 9.56
CA ALA A 69 7.71 -7.89 9.86
C ALA A 69 6.28 -7.60 10.36
N VAL A 70 5.25 -8.32 9.88
CA VAL A 70 3.89 -8.25 10.43
C VAL A 70 3.85 -8.71 11.89
N GLN A 71 4.49 -9.85 12.21
CA GLN A 71 4.52 -10.38 13.58
C GLN A 71 5.23 -9.40 14.54
N VAL A 72 6.37 -8.83 14.11
CA VAL A 72 7.08 -7.80 14.87
C VAL A 72 6.19 -6.57 15.06
N ASN A 73 5.50 -6.12 14.02
CA ASN A 73 4.64 -4.94 14.08
C ASN A 73 3.53 -5.06 15.12
N ILE A 74 2.84 -6.19 15.14
CA ILE A 74 1.77 -6.47 16.08
C ILE A 74 2.31 -6.43 17.52
N ASP A 75 3.40 -7.14 17.80
CA ASP A 75 4.04 -7.14 19.12
C ASP A 75 4.51 -5.73 19.54
N GLN A 76 5.14 -4.97 18.63
CA GLN A 76 5.57 -3.59 18.90
C GLN A 76 4.41 -2.63 19.14
N TRP A 77 3.28 -2.81 18.46
CA TRP A 77 2.08 -2.01 18.72
C TRP A 77 1.55 -2.28 20.13
N HIS A 78 1.43 -3.56 20.53
CA HIS A 78 1.00 -3.92 21.88
C HIS A 78 1.97 -3.40 22.96
N ARG A 79 3.28 -3.50 22.76
CA ARG A 79 4.29 -2.97 23.69
C ARG A 79 4.18 -1.45 23.91
N ARG A 80 3.72 -0.71 22.90
CA ARG A 80 3.58 0.75 22.94
C ARG A 80 2.24 1.21 23.50
N ASN A 81 1.17 0.46 23.24
CA ASN A 81 -0.20 0.93 23.43
C ASN A 81 -0.98 0.18 24.52
N SER A 82 -0.44 -0.92 25.06
CA SER A 82 -1.12 -1.72 26.08
C SER A 82 -0.27 -1.83 27.34
N SER A 83 -0.75 -1.24 28.44
CA SER A 83 -0.12 -1.32 29.76
C SER A 83 -0.13 -2.74 30.34
N GLU A 84 -1.14 -3.54 29.98
CA GLU A 84 -1.32 -4.93 30.43
C GLU A 84 -0.58 -5.95 29.56
N TYR A 85 0.12 -5.50 28.51
CA TYR A 85 0.82 -6.43 27.62
C TYR A 85 2.04 -7.04 28.32
N ASN A 86 2.00 -8.36 28.52
CA ASN A 86 3.14 -9.08 29.06
C ASN A 86 4.26 -9.18 28.00
N LYS A 87 5.23 -8.28 28.11
CA LYS A 87 6.41 -8.15 27.24
C LYS A 87 7.27 -9.41 27.14
N ASN A 88 7.14 -10.32 28.12
CA ASN A 88 7.87 -11.58 28.18
C ASN A 88 7.02 -12.78 27.72
N ASN A 89 5.71 -12.57 27.49
CA ASN A 89 4.84 -13.63 27.01
C ASN A 89 4.96 -13.78 25.49
N THR A 90 5.52 -14.90 25.05
CA THR A 90 5.65 -15.23 23.62
C THR A 90 4.54 -16.15 23.11
N GLU A 91 3.58 -16.47 23.97
CA GLU A 91 2.46 -17.35 23.65
C GLU A 91 1.62 -16.82 22.49
N GLY A 92 1.44 -15.49 22.38
CA GLY A 92 0.74 -14.89 21.24
C GLY A 92 1.41 -15.19 19.89
N MET A 93 2.72 -15.02 19.81
CA MET A 93 3.51 -15.36 18.62
C MET A 93 3.53 -16.88 18.35
N GLN A 94 3.57 -17.71 19.39
CA GLN A 94 3.48 -19.17 19.24
C GLN A 94 2.10 -19.65 18.77
N ARG A 95 1.02 -19.04 19.24
CA ARG A 95 -0.34 -19.32 18.72
C ARG A 95 -0.46 -18.88 17.25
N ALA A 96 0.11 -17.73 16.90
CA ALA A 96 0.20 -17.29 15.51
C ALA A 96 1.02 -18.27 14.64
N ALA A 97 2.08 -18.87 15.18
CA ALA A 97 2.83 -19.94 14.53
C ALA A 97 1.96 -21.15 14.22
N ALA A 98 1.27 -21.67 15.25
CA ALA A 98 0.42 -22.84 15.12
C ALA A 98 -0.71 -22.61 14.11
N ALA A 99 -1.35 -21.44 14.16
CA ALA A 99 -2.38 -21.05 13.21
C ALA A 99 -1.85 -20.95 11.78
N SER A 100 -0.65 -20.38 11.59
CA SER A 100 -0.01 -20.27 10.27
C SER A 100 0.37 -21.64 9.71
N ILE A 101 0.90 -22.54 10.53
CA ILE A 101 1.24 -23.93 10.15
C ILE A 101 -0.04 -24.67 9.73
N ALA A 102 -1.11 -24.58 10.52
CA ALA A 102 -2.37 -25.22 10.20
C ALA A 102 -2.96 -24.69 8.88
N ALA A 103 -2.94 -23.36 8.69
CA ALA A 103 -3.39 -22.74 7.45
C ALA A 103 -2.54 -23.18 6.25
N MET A 104 -1.22 -23.13 6.34
CA MET A 104 -0.33 -23.55 5.24
C MET A 104 -0.53 -25.03 4.91
N ASN A 105 -0.61 -25.90 5.91
CA ASN A 105 -0.85 -27.34 5.72
C ASN A 105 -2.21 -27.63 5.06
N ALA A 106 -3.23 -26.81 5.31
CA ALA A 106 -4.52 -26.95 4.64
C ALA A 106 -4.47 -26.60 3.14
N HIS A 107 -3.48 -25.83 2.71
CA HIS A 107 -3.27 -25.47 1.30
C HIS A 107 -2.21 -26.33 0.61
N ILE A 108 -1.56 -27.26 1.34
CA ILE A 108 -0.78 -28.33 0.72
C ILE A 108 -1.79 -29.29 0.10
N GLU A 109 -2.27 -28.98 -1.11
CA GLU A 109 -2.83 -30.00 -1.99
C GLU A 109 -1.73 -31.04 -2.31
N ASP A 110 -2.16 -32.22 -2.77
CA ASP A 110 -1.40 -33.47 -2.99
C ASP A 110 -0.17 -33.39 -3.93
N GLN A 111 0.33 -32.18 -4.22
CA GLN A 111 1.50 -31.87 -5.02
C GLN A 111 2.77 -31.79 -4.15
N LYS A 112 3.54 -32.88 -4.28
CA LYS A 112 4.61 -33.41 -3.40
C LYS A 112 5.89 -32.58 -3.23
N PHE A 113 5.90 -31.27 -3.51
CA PHE A 113 7.15 -30.49 -3.47
C PHE A 113 7.45 -29.87 -2.11
N VAL A 114 6.42 -29.52 -1.32
CA VAL A 114 6.57 -28.93 0.02
C VAL A 114 5.94 -29.86 1.04
N THR A 115 6.74 -30.30 2.03
CA THR A 115 6.27 -31.21 3.08
C THR A 115 5.78 -30.44 4.30
N ASN A 116 4.93 -31.09 5.11
CA ASN A 116 4.52 -30.57 6.42
C ASN A 116 5.75 -30.20 7.28
N LEU A 117 6.78 -31.04 7.28
CA LEU A 117 8.03 -30.79 8.00
C LEU A 117 8.68 -29.47 7.54
N THR A 118 8.74 -29.24 6.23
CA THR A 118 9.29 -28.00 5.66
C THR A 118 8.51 -26.78 6.15
N VAL A 119 7.17 -26.83 6.12
CA VAL A 119 6.31 -25.74 6.61
C VAL A 119 6.56 -25.46 8.09
N VAL A 120 6.57 -26.51 8.92
CA VAL A 120 6.82 -26.39 10.36
C VAL A 120 8.18 -25.75 10.61
N THR A 121 9.24 -26.21 9.94
CA THR A 121 10.59 -25.67 10.10
C THR A 121 10.67 -24.20 9.67
N VAL A 122 10.13 -23.84 8.50
CA VAL A 122 10.18 -22.46 7.99
C VAL A 122 9.41 -21.52 8.91
N VAL A 123 8.17 -21.86 9.28
CA VAL A 123 7.34 -20.98 10.13
C VAL A 123 7.98 -20.78 11.51
N ASN A 124 8.45 -21.85 12.16
CA ASN A 124 9.09 -21.74 13.47
C ASN A 124 10.37 -20.89 13.39
N THR A 125 11.20 -21.11 12.37
CA THR A 125 12.43 -20.32 12.18
C THR A 125 12.13 -18.82 12.01
N LEU A 126 11.10 -18.49 11.23
CA LEU A 126 10.68 -17.10 11.03
C LEU A 126 10.14 -16.47 12.32
N ILE A 127 9.37 -17.21 13.10
CA ILE A 127 8.77 -16.69 14.33
C ILE A 127 9.80 -16.55 15.45
N ASP A 128 10.74 -17.48 15.56
CA ASP A 128 11.87 -17.34 16.48
C ASP A 128 12.70 -16.11 16.13
N ARG A 129 12.89 -15.84 14.83
CA ARG A 129 13.56 -14.61 14.38
C ARG A 129 12.74 -13.36 14.73
N ALA A 130 11.43 -13.39 14.55
CA ALA A 130 10.54 -12.28 14.91
C ALA A 130 10.60 -11.98 16.41
N LYS A 131 10.48 -13.02 17.26
CA LYS A 131 10.59 -12.94 18.73
C LYS A 131 11.92 -12.34 19.17
N ASN A 132 13.02 -12.80 18.59
CA ASN A 132 14.35 -12.29 18.92
C ASN A 132 14.52 -10.82 18.50
N PHE A 133 13.93 -10.41 17.39
CA PHE A 133 13.99 -9.04 16.90
C PHE A 133 13.09 -8.09 17.70
N SER A 134 11.92 -8.57 18.12
CA SER A 134 10.89 -7.76 18.80
C SER A 134 11.07 -7.68 20.32
N ASN A 135 12.12 -8.29 20.88
CA ASN A 135 12.39 -8.36 22.32
C ASN A 135 12.56 -6.98 23.01
N ARG A 136 12.74 -5.91 22.24
CA ARG A 136 12.89 -4.53 22.69
C ARG A 136 11.92 -3.61 21.94
N ILE A 137 11.62 -2.45 22.50
CA ILE A 137 10.83 -1.43 21.80
C ILE A 137 11.68 -0.85 20.66
N ILE A 138 11.15 -0.89 19.45
CA ILE A 138 11.78 -0.37 18.24
C ILE A 138 11.17 0.99 17.91
N SER A 139 12.02 1.97 17.62
CA SER A 139 11.60 3.36 17.36
C SER A 139 11.11 3.59 15.93
N TRP A 140 11.54 2.77 14.96
CA TRP A 140 11.09 2.86 13.57
C TRP A 140 9.95 1.87 13.29
N PRO A 141 8.90 2.28 12.55
CA PRO A 141 7.95 1.32 12.00
C PRO A 141 8.69 0.41 10.98
N PRO A 142 8.55 -0.92 11.07
CA PRO A 142 8.93 -1.83 10.00
C PRO A 142 8.29 -1.39 8.68
N GLN A 143 9.10 -1.31 7.62
CA GLN A 143 8.70 -0.90 6.28
C GLN A 143 7.90 -2.00 5.56
N VAL A 144 6.82 -2.47 6.18
CA VAL A 144 5.88 -3.37 5.54
C VAL A 144 4.51 -2.74 5.57
N SER A 145 4.14 -2.15 4.43
CA SER A 145 2.73 -1.94 4.14
C SER A 145 2.16 -3.31 3.82
N CYS A 146 1.34 -3.87 4.73
CA CYS A 146 0.48 -5.00 4.38
C CYS A 146 -0.22 -4.65 3.06
N PRO A 147 -0.43 -5.61 2.14
CA PRO A 147 -1.24 -5.36 0.96
C PRO A 147 -2.56 -4.78 1.46
N ILE A 148 -2.79 -3.51 1.12
CA ILE A 148 -3.95 -2.76 1.57
C ILE A 148 -5.15 -3.57 1.09
N PRO A 149 -6.06 -4.03 1.99
CA PRO A 149 -7.23 -4.76 1.55
C PRO A 149 -7.95 -3.90 0.52
N CYS A 150 -8.39 -4.50 -0.60
CA CYS A 150 -9.01 -3.78 -1.71
C CYS A 150 -10.11 -2.80 -1.23
N GLU A 151 -10.81 -3.14 -0.15
CA GLU A 151 -11.83 -2.33 0.53
C GLU A 151 -11.32 -0.97 1.04
N TYR A 152 -10.09 -0.88 1.57
CA TYR A 152 -9.53 0.36 2.11
C TYR A 152 -9.26 1.39 1.00
N ARG A 153 -8.96 0.94 -0.23
CA ARG A 153 -8.78 1.83 -1.40
C ARG A 153 -10.10 2.49 -1.81
N PHE A 154 -11.21 1.76 -1.75
CA PHE A 154 -12.54 2.30 -2.12
C PHE A 154 -13.06 3.32 -1.12
N VAL A 155 -12.88 3.07 0.18
CA VAL A 155 -13.37 3.98 1.24
C VAL A 155 -12.64 5.31 1.19
N THR A 156 -11.31 5.29 1.11
CA THR A 156 -10.49 6.51 1.05
C THR A 156 -10.75 7.32 -0.21
N TRP A 157 -10.82 6.67 -1.38
CA TRP A 157 -11.10 7.35 -2.65
C TRP A 157 -12.50 8.00 -2.65
N ARG A 158 -13.49 7.33 -2.06
CA ARG A 158 -14.84 7.87 -1.89
C ARG A 158 -14.85 9.13 -1.02
N TYR A 159 -14.14 9.15 0.10
CA TYR A 159 -14.03 10.35 0.95
C TYR A 159 -13.31 11.50 0.24
N LEU A 160 -12.22 11.21 -0.49
CA LEU A 160 -11.51 12.21 -1.28
C LEU A 160 -12.38 12.77 -2.41
N PHE A 161 -13.18 11.92 -3.06
CA PHE A 161 -14.14 12.34 -4.07
C PHE A 161 -15.20 13.29 -3.49
N PHE A 162 -15.81 12.93 -2.36
CA PHE A 162 -16.80 13.80 -1.69
C PHE A 162 -16.20 15.11 -1.17
N ALA A 163 -14.98 15.07 -0.63
CA ALA A 163 -14.26 16.27 -0.19
C ALA A 163 -13.97 17.20 -1.38
N SER A 164 -13.51 16.65 -2.50
CA SER A 164 -13.29 17.41 -3.74
C SER A 164 -14.58 18.02 -4.29
N LEU A 165 -15.67 17.24 -4.32
CA LEU A 165 -16.98 17.72 -4.76
C LEU A 165 -17.48 18.88 -3.88
N ALA A 166 -17.40 18.74 -2.55
CA ALA A 166 -17.81 19.78 -1.61
C ALA A 166 -16.98 21.06 -1.79
N LEU A 167 -15.66 20.94 -1.98
CA LEU A 167 -14.78 22.07 -2.22
C LEU A 167 -15.15 22.82 -3.51
N ASN A 168 -15.42 22.08 -4.60
CA ASN A 168 -15.81 22.68 -5.88
C ASN A 168 -17.18 23.39 -5.80
N VAL A 169 -18.14 22.82 -5.08
CA VAL A 169 -19.44 23.45 -4.85
C VAL A 169 -19.29 24.74 -4.02
N ALA A 170 -18.50 24.71 -2.95
CA ALA A 170 -18.21 25.89 -2.14
C ALA A 170 -17.53 26.99 -2.96
N LEU A 171 -16.60 26.63 -3.83
CA LEU A 171 -15.93 27.57 -4.75
C LEU A 171 -16.94 28.19 -5.73
N ALA A 172 -17.83 27.40 -6.31
CA ALA A 172 -18.85 27.90 -7.22
C ALA A 172 -19.81 28.88 -6.52
N ILE A 173 -20.26 28.56 -5.30
CA ILE A 173 -21.12 29.44 -4.49
C ILE A 173 -20.41 30.75 -4.14
N ALA A 174 -19.10 30.74 -3.91
CA ALA A 174 -18.36 31.97 -3.61
C ALA A 174 -18.10 32.83 -4.85
N VAL A 175 -17.72 32.21 -5.97
CA VAL A 175 -17.22 32.92 -7.16
C VAL A 175 -18.36 33.45 -8.04
N ILE A 176 -19.45 32.69 -8.22
CA ILE A 176 -20.57 33.09 -9.09
C ILE A 176 -21.23 34.42 -8.63
N PRO A 177 -21.64 34.60 -7.36
CA PRO A 177 -22.26 35.86 -6.94
C PRO A 177 -21.29 37.03 -7.02
N PHE A 178 -19.99 36.80 -6.75
CA PHE A 178 -18.97 37.83 -6.90
C PHE A 178 -18.88 38.33 -8.36
N ILE A 179 -18.86 37.42 -9.33
CA ILE A 179 -18.86 37.78 -10.77
C ILE A 179 -20.16 38.51 -11.16
N CYS A 180 -21.32 38.04 -10.69
CA CYS A 180 -22.60 38.69 -10.97
C CYS A 180 -22.68 40.12 -10.41
N ILE A 181 -22.15 40.36 -9.21
CA ILE A 181 -22.10 41.69 -8.59
C ILE A 181 -21.19 42.63 -9.39
N VAL A 182 -20.00 42.16 -9.76
CA VAL A 182 -19.05 42.96 -10.56
C VAL A 182 -19.63 43.29 -11.94
N SER A 183 -20.21 42.31 -12.63
CA SER A 183 -20.84 42.54 -13.94
C SER A 183 -22.01 43.53 -13.88
N ARG A 184 -22.82 43.51 -12.80
CA ARG A 184 -23.89 44.49 -12.62
C ARG A 184 -23.36 45.90 -12.39
N ARG A 185 -22.25 46.06 -11.65
CA ARG A 185 -21.63 47.38 -11.44
C ARG A 185 -21.07 47.96 -12.74
N ASP A 186 -20.43 47.15 -13.57
CA ASP A 186 -19.90 47.58 -14.87
C ASP A 186 -21.01 48.01 -15.85
N SER A 187 -22.15 47.32 -15.86
CA SER A 187 -23.31 47.74 -16.66
C SER A 187 -23.95 49.04 -16.15
N HIS A 188 -23.89 49.30 -14.85
CA HIS A 188 -24.50 50.50 -14.26
C HIS A 188 -23.62 51.75 -14.45
N SER A 189 -22.29 51.62 -14.46
CA SER A 189 -21.36 52.72 -14.70
C SER A 189 -21.33 53.18 -16.17
N SER A 190 -21.61 52.27 -17.11
CA SER A 190 -21.74 52.60 -18.54
C SER A 190 -23.02 53.36 -18.90
N LEU A 191 -24.08 53.23 -18.10
CA LEU A 191 -25.34 53.98 -18.29
C LEU A 191 -25.31 55.41 -17.72
N ILE A 192 -24.38 55.71 -16.79
CA ILE A 192 -24.25 57.04 -16.17
C ILE A 192 -23.35 57.98 -17.01
N ASN A 193 -22.51 57.42 -17.89
CA ASN A 193 -21.59 58.15 -18.75
C ASN A 193 -22.08 58.31 -20.20
N SER A 194 -23.38 58.09 -20.46
CA SER A 194 -24.03 58.33 -21.76
C SER A 194 -25.14 59.36 -21.63
#